data_AF-A0A8T5U3U4-F1
#
_entry.id   AF-A0A8T5U3U4-F1
#
_cell.length_a   1.000
_cell.length_b   1.000
_cell.length_c   1.000
_cell.angle_alpha   90.00
_cell.angle_beta   90.00
_cell.angle_gamma   90.00
#
_symmetry.space_group_name_H-M   'P 1'
#
loop_
_entity.id
_entity.type
_entity.pdbx_description
1 polymer ?
#
loop_
_entity_poly.entity_id
_entity_poly.type
_entity_poly.pdbx_seq_one_letter_code
_entity_poly.pdbx_strand_id
1 'polypeptide(L)' 'IQQEVIIALVLNPEVGKYVIVHAGYAIEQMDEKDALEAIEQWKEIADDQNLDLTDML' A
#
# COMPACT_ATOMS: atom_id res chain seq x y z
N ILE A 1 -5.73 8.39 4.98
CA ILE A 1 -5.12 9.53 4.27
C ILE A 1 -5.35 9.41 2.76
N GLN A 2 -5.19 10.48 1.98
CA GLN A 2 -5.16 10.44 0.52
C GLN A 2 -3.88 11.13 0.04
N GLN A 3 -3.21 10.56 -0.97
CA GLN A 3 -1.96 11.08 -1.52
C GLN A 3 -2.00 11.01 -3.06
N GLU A 4 -1.34 11.97 -3.72
CA GLU A 4 -1.12 11.92 -5.17
C GLU A 4 0.09 11.01 -5.47
N VAL A 5 -0.07 10.11 -6.44
CA VAL A 5 0.93 9.09 -6.77
C VAL A 5 1.13 9.04 -8.28
N ILE A 6 2.39 8.89 -8.71
CA ILE A 6 2.76 8.74 -10.11
C ILE A 6 2.60 7.28 -10.53
N ILE A 7 1.74 7.02 -11.52
CA ILE A 7 1.39 5.66 -11.98
C ILE A 7 2.12 5.23 -13.26
N ALA A 8 3.14 5.98 -13.68
CA ALA A 8 3.82 5.80 -14.97
C ALA A 8 4.51 4.44 -15.15
N LEU A 9 4.72 3.68 -14.06
CA LEU A 9 5.42 2.39 -14.07
C LEU A 9 4.48 1.18 -14.07
N VAL A 10 3.16 1.39 -13.92
CA VAL A 10 2.16 0.33 -13.91
C VAL A 10 1.41 0.30 -15.24
N LEU A 11 1.22 -0.90 -15.81
CA LEU A 11 0.49 -1.08 -17.06
C LEU A 11 -1.02 -1.07 -16.80
N ASN A 12 -1.79 -0.33 -17.60
CA ASN A 12 -3.25 -0.25 -17.53
C ASN A 12 -3.80 -0.06 -16.10
N PRO A 13 -3.43 1.04 -15.41
CA PRO A 13 -3.92 1.29 -14.06
C PRO A 13 -5.43 1.53 -14.07
N GLU A 14 -6.13 0.88 -13.14
CA GLU A 14 -7.59 0.91 -13.02
C GLU A 14 -8.00 1.25 -11.58
N VAL A 15 -9.11 1.98 -11.44
CA VAL A 15 -9.69 2.29 -10.12
C VAL A 15 -10.15 1.00 -9.43
N GLY A 16 -9.87 0.90 -8.13
CA GLY A 16 -10.19 -0.28 -7.32
C GLY A 16 -9.08 -1.33 -7.27
N LYS A 17 -7.98 -1.14 -8.00
CA LYS A 17 -6.79 -2.01 -7.91
C LYS A 17 -5.84 -1.52 -6.84
N TYR A 18 -5.15 -2.46 -6.21
CA TYR A 18 -4.12 -2.18 -5.21
C TYR A 18 -2.76 -2.08 -5.88
N VAL A 19 -1.90 -1.22 -5.34
CA VAL A 19 -0.54 -1.00 -5.84
C VAL A 19 0.43 -0.83 -4.68
N ILE A 20 1.69 -1.19 -4.90
CA ILE A 20 2.79 -0.81 -4.01
C ILE A 20 3.27 0.58 -4.40
N VAL A 21 3.29 1.49 -3.45
CA VAL A 21 3.82 2.84 -3.64
C VAL A 21 5.20 2.95 -2.99
N HIS A 22 6.19 3.39 -3.76
CA HIS A 22 7.54 3.67 -3.29
C HIS A 22 7.99 5.04 -3.79
N ALA A 23 8.42 5.91 -2.87
CA ALA A 23 8.90 7.26 -3.18
C ALA A 23 7.95 8.08 -4.08
N GLY A 24 6.63 7.94 -3.90
CA GLY A 24 5.61 8.65 -4.68
C GLY A 24 5.25 8.01 -6.03
N TYR A 25 5.81 6.84 -6.35
CA TYR A 25 5.50 6.08 -7.56
C TYR A 25 4.79 4.78 -7.23
N ALA A 26 3.71 4.46 -7.95
CA ALA A 26 3.20 3.10 -7.99
C ALA A 26 4.18 2.25 -8.81
N ILE A 27 4.79 1.24 -8.19
CA ILE A 27 5.83 0.42 -8.82
C ILE A 27 5.33 -0.97 -9.23
N GLU A 28 4.23 -1.43 -8.62
CA GLU A 28 3.69 -2.77 -8.85
C GLU A 28 2.18 -2.77 -8.59
N GLN A 29 1.42 -3.50 -9.42
CA GLN A 29 0.01 -3.79 -9.17
C GLN A 29 -0.13 -5.11 -8.43
N MET A 30 -0.96 -5.13 -7.39
CA MET A 30 -1.19 -6.31 -6.57
C MET A 30 -2.60 -6.84 -6.75
N ASP A 31 -2.74 -8.17 -6.63
CA ASP A 31 -4.04 -8.79 -6.42
C ASP A 31 -4.61 -8.36 -5.07
N GLU A 32 -5.93 -8.13 -5.03
CA GLU A 32 -6.62 -7.59 -3.86
C GLU A 32 -6.43 -8.46 -2.62
N LYS A 33 -6.48 -9.79 -2.78
CA LYS A 33 -6.27 -10.72 -1.66
C LYS A 33 -4.89 -10.53 -1.03
N ASP A 34 -3.85 -10.47 -1.85
CA ASP A 34 -2.46 -10.38 -1.40
C ASP A 34 -2.19 -9.00 -0.78
N ALA A 35 -2.79 -7.94 -1.32
CA ALA A 35 -2.73 -6.61 -0.75
C ALA A 35 -3.37 -6.56 0.65
N LEU A 36 -4.54 -7.17 0.83
CA LEU A 36 -5.23 -7.22 2.11
C LEU A 36 -4.48 -8.08 3.13
N GLU A 37 -3.90 -9.20 2.70
CA GLU A 37 -3.05 -10.05 3.56
C GLU A 37 -1.80 -9.29 4.02
N ALA A 38 -1.13 -8.58 3.11
CA ALA A 38 0.02 -7.74 3.46
C ALA A 38 -0.36 -6.62 4.44
N ILE A 39 -1.49 -5.94 4.22
CA ILE A 39 -2.00 -4.91 5.14
C ILE A 39 -2.23 -5.49 6.54
N GLU A 40 -2.79 -6.69 6.64
CA GLU A 40 -3.03 -7.32 7.93
C GLU A 40 -1.72 -7.68 8.64
N GLN A 41 -0.76 -8.26 7.92
CA GLN A 41 0.58 -8.54 8.47
C GLN A 41 1.26 -7.27 8.99
N TRP A 42 1.12 -6.14 8.29
CA TRP A 42 1.66 -4.86 8.76
C TRP A 42 0.99 -4.36 10.05
N LYS A 43 -0.32 -4.59 10.23
CA LYS A 43 -1.01 -4.27 11.48
C LYS A 43 -0.53 -5.14 12.63
N GLU A 44 -0.40 -6.45 12.40
CA GLU A 44 0.11 -7.40 13.40
C GLU A 44 1.51 -6.99 13.88
N ILE A 45 2.41 -6.67 12.92
CA ILE A 45 3.77 -6.20 13.24
C ILE A 45 3.72 -4.88 14.04
N ALA A 46 2.85 -3.94 13.66
CA ALA A 46 2.73 -2.67 14.37
C ALA A 46 2.21 -2.85 15.81
N ASP A 47 1.21 -3.71 16.00
CA ASP A 47 0.65 -4.03 17.32
C ASP A 47 1.71 -4.71 18.21
N ASP A 48 2.44 -5.70 17.68
CA ASP A 48 3.55 -6.36 18.36
C ASP A 48 4.65 -5.39 18.81
N GLN A 49 4.88 -4.32 18.02
CA GLN A 49 5.86 -3.27 18.32
C GLN A 49 5.25 -2.09 19.10
N ASN A 50 3.95 -2.15 19.44
CA ASN A 50 3.19 -1.08 20.09
C ASN A 50 3.35 0.27 19.36
N LEU A 51 3.26 0.23 18.03
CA LEU A 51 3.34 1.36 17.11
C LEU A 51 1.95 1.73 16.62
N ASP A 52 1.64 3.03 16.57
CA ASP A 52 0.48 3.53 15.84
C ASP A 52 0.89 3.80 14.38
N LEU A 53 0.31 3.05 13.44
CA LEU A 53 0.58 3.22 12.01
C LEU A 53 0.20 4.61 11.49
N THR A 54 -0.69 5.33 12.18
CA THR A 54 -1.07 6.70 11.80
C THR A 54 0.03 7.73 12.08
N ASP A 55 0.97 7.44 12.98
CA ASP A 55 2.10 8.33 13.25
C ASP A 55 3.16 8.32 12.13
N MET A 56 3.10 7.34 11.22
CA MET A 56 4.05 7.17 10.11
C MET A 56 3.57 7.76 8.77
N LEU A 57 2.34 8.26 8.71
CA LEU A 57 1.63 8.66 7.48
C LEU A 57 1.32 10.15 7.45
#